data_AF-A0A818K296-F1
#
_entry.id   AF-A0A818K296-F1
#
_cell.length_a   1.000
_cell.length_b   1.000
_cell.length_c   1.000
_cell.angle_alpha   90.00
_cell.angle_beta   90.00
_cell.angle_gamma   90.00
#
_symmetry.space_group_name_H-M   'P 1'
#
loop_
_entity.id
_entity.type
_entity.pdbx_description
1 polymer ?
#
loop_
_entity_poly.entity_id
_entity_poly.type
_entity_poly.pdbx_seq_one_letter_code
_entity_poly.pdbx_strand_id
1 'polypeptide(L)'
;MKKILNSLLYVFFLFPLFIHAVQVTINNLQPRLDINGIIVDAHDGSIQQFEKNGLYFMHAMQYGLCEEPPNYGCDGAGMSSKCGFQMNHNISIWSSPNLTSGSWSYVGNAINVADRPAGVVFRPHLVYNPNTKLYVLIWNYMRWNLPSLYAVAIAETPSGPFKLINSALNVSRGGGGDFDVLVDDDGNGYIVYSQNYYMSVEQLTPDFYYSTGKSYMFKEYFVEAPIFMKKNNIYYVLFGWCCCYCMQGSGVLVHTSNNPLGPYTLQAEDDLACVTKSDNSITKVQLKSVNGLPTPNQGCEFHNINTTSIVRSQQNYIIKVTNSTGYTTYVWTGDRWQQAPDGIKGHEPQYWTPLNFYENGTIGKMQWLDEFILNV
;
A
#
# COMPACT_ATOMS: atom_id res chain seq x y z
N MET A 1 -38.11 28.25 58.20
CA MET A 1 -37.15 28.48 57.11
C MET A 1 -37.42 27.49 55.98
N LYS A 2 -38.13 27.93 54.93
CA LYS A 2 -38.39 27.12 53.72
C LYS A 2 -37.18 27.23 52.78
N LYS A 3 -36.50 26.12 52.48
CA LYS A 3 -35.47 26.06 51.43
C LYS A 3 -36.16 25.84 50.08
N ILE A 4 -36.05 26.83 49.20
CA ILE A 4 -36.44 26.75 47.79
C ILE A 4 -35.26 26.09 47.06
N LEU A 5 -35.52 24.94 46.43
CA LEU A 5 -34.56 24.26 45.55
C LEU A 5 -34.71 24.85 44.14
N ASN A 6 -33.70 25.58 43.66
CA ASN A 6 -33.64 26.04 42.27
C ASN A 6 -33.18 24.88 41.39
N SER A 7 -34.06 24.37 40.54
CA SER A 7 -33.70 23.45 39.45
C SER A 7 -33.11 24.25 38.29
N LEU A 8 -31.81 24.12 38.02
CA LEU A 8 -31.20 24.57 36.77
C LEU A 8 -31.60 23.61 35.65
N LEU A 9 -32.34 24.11 34.66
CA LEU A 9 -32.65 23.40 33.44
C LEU A 9 -31.43 23.52 32.48
N TYR A 10 -30.66 22.45 32.33
CA TYR A 10 -29.61 22.39 31.29
C TYR A 10 -30.27 22.15 29.93
N VAL A 11 -30.36 23.20 29.12
CA VAL A 11 -30.75 23.08 27.70
C VAL A 11 -29.53 22.59 26.93
N PHE A 12 -29.49 21.31 26.60
CA PHE A 12 -28.53 20.78 25.64
C PHE A 12 -28.91 21.26 24.24
N PHE A 13 -28.16 22.22 23.70
CA PHE A 13 -28.20 22.53 22.27
C PHE A 13 -27.56 21.37 21.50
N LEU A 14 -28.39 20.48 20.96
CA LEU A 14 -27.98 19.55 19.90
C LEU A 14 -27.70 20.38 18.65
N PHE A 15 -26.45 20.74 18.42
CA PHE A 15 -26.02 21.20 17.11
C PHE A 15 -26.13 20.03 16.14
N PRO A 16 -26.88 20.15 15.03
CA PRO A 16 -26.84 19.15 13.98
C PRO A 16 -25.41 19.15 13.41
N LEU A 17 -24.69 18.05 13.61
CA LEU A 17 -23.46 17.76 12.88
C LEU A 17 -23.85 17.55 11.42
N PHE A 18 -23.82 18.63 10.64
CA PHE A 18 -23.91 18.53 9.20
C PHE A 18 -22.61 17.89 8.70
N ILE A 19 -22.70 16.60 8.33
CA ILE A 19 -21.62 15.86 7.66
C ILE A 19 -21.49 16.46 6.26
N HIS A 20 -20.63 17.46 6.12
CA HIS A 20 -20.20 17.97 4.83
C HIS A 20 -19.06 17.09 4.34
N ALA A 21 -19.10 16.67 3.08
CA ALA A 21 -17.95 16.07 2.42
C ALA A 21 -16.77 17.03 2.56
N VAL A 22 -15.64 16.52 3.05
CA VAL A 22 -14.44 17.34 3.25
C VAL A 22 -13.62 17.23 1.98
N GLN A 23 -13.40 18.37 1.30
CA GLN A 23 -12.44 18.43 0.21
C GLN A 23 -11.04 18.44 0.79
N VAL A 24 -10.24 17.45 0.39
CA VAL A 24 -8.87 17.26 0.83
C VAL A 24 -7.94 17.37 -0.35
N THR A 25 -6.99 18.28 -0.28
CA THR A 25 -5.91 18.37 -1.26
C THR A 25 -4.82 17.37 -0.90
N ILE A 26 -4.58 16.42 -1.80
CA ILE A 26 -3.45 15.51 -1.74
C ILE A 26 -2.32 16.11 -2.58
N ASN A 27 -1.15 16.33 -1.98
CA ASN A 27 0.00 16.97 -2.62
C ASN A 27 1.16 15.97 -2.76
N ASN A 28 1.61 15.67 -3.97
CA ASN A 28 2.69 14.72 -4.26
C ASN A 28 4.09 15.36 -4.30
N LEU A 29 4.18 16.68 -4.10
CA LEU A 29 5.44 17.42 -4.02
C LEU A 29 5.96 17.55 -2.58
N GLN A 30 5.14 17.24 -1.58
CA GLN A 30 5.45 17.37 -0.16
C GLN A 30 5.19 16.05 0.58
N PRO A 31 5.94 15.76 1.66
CA PRO A 31 5.70 14.57 2.47
C PRO A 31 4.32 14.64 3.15
N ARG A 32 3.81 13.46 3.51
CA ARG A 32 2.69 13.37 4.44
C ARG A 32 3.20 13.65 5.85
N LEU A 33 2.51 14.53 6.57
CA LEU A 33 2.86 14.92 7.93
C LEU A 33 1.86 14.36 8.94
N ASP A 34 2.34 14.11 10.14
CA ASP A 34 1.53 13.78 11.32
C ASP A 34 0.98 15.05 11.98
N ILE A 35 0.17 14.89 13.02
CA ILE A 35 -0.42 16.00 13.80
C ILE A 35 0.60 16.91 14.49
N ASN A 36 1.87 16.49 14.58
CA ASN A 36 2.97 17.26 15.14
C ASN A 36 3.83 17.92 14.05
N GLY A 37 3.48 17.76 12.77
CA GLY A 37 4.25 18.25 11.64
C GLY A 37 5.48 17.42 11.31
N ILE A 38 5.57 16.19 11.83
CA ILE A 38 6.67 15.23 11.56
C ILE A 38 6.30 14.39 10.33
N ILE A 39 7.27 14.03 9.50
CA ILE A 39 7.05 13.15 8.36
C ILE A 39 6.50 11.80 8.84
N VAL A 40 5.45 11.33 8.18
CA VAL A 40 4.88 10.00 8.40
C VAL A 40 5.81 8.96 7.77
N ASP A 41 6.64 8.31 8.59
CA ASP A 41 7.51 7.19 8.22
C ASP A 41 6.70 5.90 8.06
N ALA A 42 5.96 5.82 6.97
CA ALA A 42 5.04 4.73 6.66
C ALA A 42 5.14 4.38 5.18
N HIS A 43 5.65 3.18 4.90
CA HIS A 43 5.97 2.74 3.54
C HIS A 43 5.39 1.36 3.26
N ASP A 44 5.26 1.04 1.98
CA ASP A 44 4.90 -0.27 1.37
C ASP A 44 3.70 -1.02 1.96
N GLY A 45 2.88 -0.39 2.79
CA GLY A 45 1.74 -1.00 3.46
C GLY A 45 0.39 -0.68 2.84
N SER A 46 -0.66 -0.86 3.65
CA SER A 46 -2.07 -0.66 3.25
C SER A 46 -2.73 0.52 3.97
N ILE A 47 -3.64 1.22 3.28
CA ILE A 47 -4.43 2.33 3.84
C ILE A 47 -5.91 2.07 3.62
N GLN A 48 -6.68 1.91 4.69
CA GLN A 48 -8.07 1.48 4.62
C GLN A 48 -8.96 2.16 5.66
N GLN A 49 -10.24 2.33 5.30
CA GLN A 49 -11.31 2.68 6.22
C GLN A 49 -12.21 1.45 6.40
N PHE A 50 -12.31 0.96 7.64
CA PHE A 50 -13.06 -0.27 7.95
C PHE A 50 -14.49 -0.01 8.40
N GLU A 51 -14.77 1.20 8.88
CA GLU A 51 -16.10 1.63 9.32
C GLU A 51 -16.54 2.85 8.53
N LYS A 52 -17.82 2.89 8.13
CA LYS A 52 -18.37 4.04 7.40
C LYS A 52 -18.23 5.31 8.26
N ASN A 53 -17.61 6.35 7.68
CA ASN A 53 -17.26 7.60 8.37
C ASN A 53 -16.28 7.43 9.55
N GLY A 54 -15.63 6.28 9.66
CA GLY A 54 -14.57 6.03 10.65
C GLY A 54 -13.22 6.58 10.18
N LEU A 55 -12.19 6.33 10.98
CA LEU A 55 -10.82 6.70 10.63
C LEU A 55 -10.30 5.83 9.46
N TYR A 56 -9.42 6.41 8.67
CA TYR A 56 -8.49 5.67 7.83
C TYR A 56 -7.34 5.18 8.70
N PHE A 57 -6.95 3.93 8.53
CA PHE A 57 -5.78 3.33 9.17
C PHE A 57 -4.75 2.99 8.11
N MET A 58 -3.50 3.33 8.40
CA MET A 58 -2.33 3.01 7.61
C MET A 58 -1.49 2.02 8.41
N HIS A 59 -1.41 0.78 7.92
CA HIS A 59 -0.55 -0.28 8.45
C HIS A 59 0.63 -0.40 7.51
N ALA A 60 1.82 -0.03 7.97
CA ALA A 60 2.95 0.21 7.09
C ALA A 60 4.28 -0.10 7.76
N MET A 61 5.32 -0.25 6.94
CA MET A 61 6.69 -0.33 7.43
C MET A 61 7.18 1.03 7.90
N GLN A 62 7.78 1.03 9.08
CA GLN A 62 8.53 2.17 9.63
C GLN A 62 10.02 1.88 9.51
N TYR A 63 10.70 2.55 8.58
CA TYR A 63 12.09 2.29 8.25
C TYR A 63 13.09 3.09 9.10
N GLY A 64 12.64 4.14 9.76
CA GLY A 64 13.42 4.94 10.68
C GLY A 64 14.40 5.89 10.00
N LEU A 65 15.33 6.40 10.80
CA LEU A 65 16.21 7.53 10.44
C LEU A 65 17.55 7.11 9.84
N CYS A 66 17.62 5.92 9.24
CA CYS A 66 18.84 5.46 8.59
C CYS A 66 19.09 6.28 7.31
N GLU A 67 20.33 6.76 7.14
CA GLU A 67 20.79 7.44 5.93
C GLU A 67 21.09 6.40 4.86
N GLU A 68 20.27 6.40 3.81
CA GLU A 68 20.34 5.43 2.73
C GLU A 68 21.63 5.63 1.94
N PRO A 69 22.48 4.59 1.78
CA PRO A 69 23.70 4.72 1.02
C PRO A 69 23.35 5.08 -0.44
N PRO A 70 24.06 6.05 -1.05
CA PRO A 70 23.80 6.40 -2.44
C PRO A 70 24.14 5.21 -3.35
N ASN A 71 23.23 4.91 -4.29
CA ASN A 71 23.34 4.04 -5.50
C ASN A 71 22.22 2.98 -5.62
N TYR A 72 21.56 2.97 -6.79
CA TYR A 72 20.77 1.88 -7.39
C TYR A 72 19.78 1.07 -6.51
N GLY A 73 19.16 1.65 -5.48
CA GLY A 73 18.13 0.92 -4.73
C GLY A 73 18.65 -0.38 -4.13
N CYS A 74 18.14 -1.54 -4.56
CA CYS A 74 18.60 -2.85 -4.09
C CYS A 74 19.86 -3.40 -4.78
N ASP A 75 20.41 -2.78 -5.83
CA ASP A 75 21.52 -3.36 -6.59
C ASP A 75 22.91 -3.22 -5.93
N GLY A 76 23.81 -4.15 -6.28
CA GLY A 76 25.18 -4.19 -5.77
C GLY A 76 25.37 -5.08 -4.54
N ALA A 77 26.60 -5.10 -4.01
CA ALA A 77 26.93 -5.88 -2.82
C ALA A 77 26.39 -5.21 -1.55
N GLY A 78 26.12 -6.00 -0.50
CA GLY A 78 25.77 -5.47 0.81
C GLY A 78 24.29 -5.08 0.99
N MET A 79 23.35 -5.90 0.51
CA MET A 79 21.92 -5.69 0.80
C MET A 79 21.66 -5.52 2.30
N SER A 80 22.37 -6.26 3.17
CA SER A 80 22.22 -6.16 4.63
C SER A 80 22.65 -4.82 5.23
N SER A 81 23.38 -3.97 4.50
CA SER A 81 23.74 -2.62 4.96
C SER A 81 22.82 -1.52 4.45
N LYS A 82 21.83 -1.86 3.60
CA LYS A 82 20.84 -0.90 3.10
C LYS A 82 19.75 -0.69 4.13
N CYS A 83 19.22 0.53 4.25
CA CYS A 83 18.38 0.88 5.39
C CYS A 83 17.11 0.03 5.41
N GLY A 84 16.43 -0.16 4.28
CA GLY A 84 15.22 -1.00 4.21
C GLY A 84 15.43 -2.48 4.52
N PHE A 85 16.68 -2.95 4.63
CA PHE A 85 17.03 -4.35 4.92
C PHE A 85 17.52 -4.61 6.35
N GLN A 86 17.34 -3.65 7.26
CA GLN A 86 17.62 -3.86 8.68
C GLN A 86 16.53 -4.70 9.36
N MET A 87 16.91 -5.42 10.42
CA MET A 87 16.01 -6.33 11.15
C MET A 87 15.26 -5.66 12.31
N ASN A 88 15.48 -4.36 12.53
CA ASN A 88 14.95 -3.58 13.65
C ASN A 88 13.73 -2.70 13.28
N HIS A 89 13.21 -2.80 12.05
CA HIS A 89 12.03 -2.03 11.64
C HIS A 89 10.79 -2.41 12.43
N ASN A 90 9.86 -1.46 12.54
CA ASN A 90 8.56 -1.70 13.11
C ASN A 90 7.52 -1.88 11.99
N ILE A 91 6.52 -2.72 12.27
CA ILE A 91 5.23 -2.64 11.58
C ILE A 91 4.40 -1.68 12.42
N SER A 92 4.08 -0.52 11.86
CA SER A 92 3.51 0.60 12.59
C SER A 92 2.15 1.00 12.03
N ILE A 93 1.36 1.66 12.88
CA ILE A 93 -0.01 2.06 12.60
C ILE A 93 -0.12 3.58 12.75
N TRP A 94 -0.69 4.22 11.73
CA TRP A 94 -1.18 5.59 11.81
C TRP A 94 -2.66 5.62 11.50
N SER A 95 -3.37 6.61 12.04
CA SER A 95 -4.77 6.86 11.72
C SER A 95 -5.00 8.30 11.31
N SER A 96 -5.88 8.53 10.35
CA SER A 96 -6.29 9.87 9.92
C SER A 96 -7.81 9.93 9.73
N PRO A 97 -8.48 11.03 10.12
CA PRO A 97 -9.90 11.19 9.87
C PRO A 97 -10.23 11.43 8.39
N ASN A 98 -9.28 11.88 7.58
CA ASN A 98 -9.58 12.41 6.24
C ASN A 98 -8.42 12.31 5.24
N LEU A 99 -7.34 11.59 5.55
CA LEU A 99 -6.14 11.44 4.71
C LEU A 99 -5.27 12.70 4.52
N THR A 100 -5.68 13.86 5.04
CA THR A 100 -4.95 15.12 4.89
C THR A 100 -3.55 15.06 5.51
N SER A 101 -2.56 15.69 4.87
CA SER A 101 -1.26 15.91 5.50
C SER A 101 -1.40 16.78 6.75
N GLY A 102 -0.82 16.37 7.86
CA GLY A 102 -0.98 17.01 9.17
C GLY A 102 -2.14 16.46 10.01
N SER A 103 -2.89 15.46 9.53
CA SER A 103 -3.98 14.83 10.30
C SER A 103 -3.69 13.39 10.74
N TRP A 104 -2.53 12.84 10.36
CA TRP A 104 -2.12 11.50 10.75
C TRP A 104 -1.67 11.47 12.21
N SER A 105 -2.26 10.58 13.00
CA SER A 105 -1.88 10.31 14.38
C SER A 105 -1.16 8.96 14.44
N TYR A 106 0.03 8.91 15.02
CA TYR A 106 0.69 7.64 15.31
C TYR A 106 -0.11 6.88 16.37
N VAL A 107 -0.53 5.66 16.04
CA VAL A 107 -1.33 4.80 16.92
C VAL A 107 -0.41 3.89 17.74
N GLY A 108 0.64 3.35 17.12
CA GLY A 108 1.59 2.45 17.77
C GLY A 108 2.16 1.40 16.83
N ASN A 109 3.02 0.54 17.37
CA ASN A 109 3.47 -0.66 16.67
C ASN A 109 2.34 -1.68 16.64
N ALA A 110 2.05 -2.25 15.46
CA ALA A 110 1.02 -3.27 15.32
C ALA A 110 1.35 -4.53 16.13
N ILE A 111 2.61 -4.97 16.05
CA ILE A 111 3.12 -6.13 16.77
C ILE A 111 4.54 -5.85 17.25
N ASN A 112 4.86 -6.22 18.50
CA ASN A 112 6.21 -6.03 19.03
C ASN A 112 7.22 -6.88 18.26
N VAL A 113 8.45 -6.38 18.13
CA VAL A 113 9.55 -7.11 17.47
C VAL A 113 9.83 -8.46 18.13
N ALA A 114 9.64 -8.57 19.46
CA ALA A 114 9.82 -9.83 20.19
C ALA A 114 8.69 -10.85 19.94
N ASP A 115 7.52 -10.41 19.49
CA ASP A 115 6.31 -11.25 19.34
C ASP A 115 6.09 -11.69 17.89
N ARG A 116 6.98 -11.30 16.97
CA ARG A 116 6.92 -11.64 15.53
C ARG A 116 8.14 -12.46 15.10
N PRO A 117 8.08 -13.21 13.98
CA PRO A 117 9.25 -13.92 13.48
C PRO A 117 10.41 -12.98 13.22
N ALA A 118 11.62 -13.37 13.64
CA ALA A 118 12.83 -12.60 13.39
C ALA A 118 13.11 -12.51 11.89
N GLY A 119 13.44 -11.31 11.42
CA GLY A 119 13.78 -11.07 10.02
C GLY A 119 13.60 -9.62 9.63
N VAL A 120 14.01 -9.32 8.40
CA VAL A 120 13.63 -8.08 7.72
C VAL A 120 12.17 -8.22 7.29
N VAL A 121 11.40 -7.17 7.47
CA VAL A 121 9.95 -7.19 7.19
C VAL A 121 9.55 -6.10 6.22
N PHE A 122 8.52 -6.42 5.45
CA PHE A 122 8.00 -5.60 4.38
C PHE A 122 6.48 -5.75 4.31
N ARG A 123 5.87 -4.77 3.65
CA ARG A 123 4.53 -4.87 3.07
C ARG A 123 3.44 -5.40 4.00
N PRO A 124 3.22 -4.79 5.18
CA PRO A 124 2.12 -5.18 6.05
C PRO A 124 0.76 -4.75 5.48
N HIS A 125 -0.15 -5.70 5.33
CA HIS A 125 -1.52 -5.47 4.86
C HIS A 125 -2.51 -5.93 5.93
N LEU A 126 -3.41 -5.04 6.33
CA LEU A 126 -4.50 -5.36 7.24
C LEU A 126 -5.77 -5.66 6.45
N VAL A 127 -6.52 -6.71 6.77
CA VAL A 127 -7.87 -6.89 6.23
C VAL A 127 -8.86 -7.22 7.33
N TYR A 128 -10.13 -6.85 7.15
CA TYR A 128 -11.19 -7.33 8.04
C TYR A 128 -11.72 -8.67 7.52
N ASN A 129 -11.75 -9.69 8.37
CA ASN A 129 -12.33 -10.98 8.05
C ASN A 129 -13.80 -11.02 8.53
N PRO A 130 -14.80 -11.05 7.61
CA PRO A 130 -16.21 -11.05 8.00
C PRO A 130 -16.68 -12.36 8.66
N ASN A 131 -15.97 -13.48 8.44
CA ASN A 131 -16.32 -14.78 9.00
C ASN A 131 -15.93 -14.88 10.48
N THR A 132 -14.75 -14.37 10.82
CA THR A 132 -14.22 -14.40 12.20
C THR A 132 -14.51 -13.12 12.97
N LYS A 133 -14.86 -12.02 12.27
CA LYS A 133 -15.03 -10.67 12.81
C LYS A 133 -13.76 -10.11 13.45
N LEU A 134 -12.61 -10.53 12.93
CA LEU A 134 -11.30 -10.09 13.39
C LEU A 134 -10.58 -9.38 12.26
N TYR A 135 -9.69 -8.48 12.64
CA TYR A 135 -8.72 -7.89 11.73
C TYR A 135 -7.53 -8.83 11.61
N VAL A 136 -7.12 -9.11 10.37
CA VAL A 136 -6.03 -10.03 10.03
C VAL A 136 -4.91 -9.21 9.39
N LEU A 137 -3.79 -9.09 10.08
CA LEU A 137 -2.57 -8.45 9.61
C LEU A 137 -1.66 -9.50 9.01
N ILE A 138 -1.31 -9.34 7.74
CA ILE A 138 -0.34 -10.18 7.04
C ILE A 138 0.87 -9.32 6.67
N TRP A 139 2.07 -9.85 6.77
CA TRP A 139 3.29 -9.21 6.24
C TRP A 139 4.25 -10.26 5.70
N ASN A 140 5.12 -9.88 4.77
CA ASN A 140 6.21 -10.75 4.36
C ASN A 140 7.49 -10.43 5.12
N TYR A 141 8.32 -11.45 5.28
CA TYR A 141 9.59 -11.32 5.95
C TYR A 141 10.63 -12.22 5.32
N MET A 142 11.88 -11.80 5.41
CA MET A 142 13.03 -12.58 4.98
C MET A 142 14.04 -12.75 6.09
N ARG A 143 14.79 -13.86 6.00
CA ARG A 143 15.97 -14.12 6.80
C ARG A 143 17.10 -14.47 5.86
N TRP A 144 18.29 -13.99 6.16
CA TRP A 144 19.47 -14.29 5.34
C TRP A 144 19.66 -15.80 5.22
N ASN A 145 19.86 -16.28 3.99
CA ASN A 145 20.07 -17.70 3.65
C ASN A 145 18.90 -18.65 4.01
N LEU A 146 17.69 -18.13 4.23
CA LEU A 146 16.49 -18.92 4.45
C LEU A 146 15.38 -18.46 3.49
N PRO A 147 14.38 -19.31 3.21
CA PRO A 147 13.21 -18.88 2.47
C PRO A 147 12.54 -17.68 3.15
N SER A 148 12.14 -16.71 2.35
CA SER A 148 11.18 -15.69 2.78
C SER A 148 9.83 -16.35 3.09
N LEU A 149 9.01 -15.72 3.92
CA LEU A 149 7.73 -16.26 4.36
C LEU A 149 6.72 -15.13 4.60
N TYR A 150 5.45 -15.50 4.74
CA TYR A 150 4.41 -14.61 5.26
C TYR A 150 4.10 -14.96 6.71
N ALA A 151 3.80 -13.96 7.52
CA ALA A 151 3.28 -14.13 8.87
C ALA A 151 1.93 -13.45 9.02
N VAL A 152 1.13 -13.96 9.96
CA VAL A 152 -0.26 -13.57 10.17
C VAL A 152 -0.49 -13.32 11.66
N ALA A 153 -1.02 -12.15 11.97
CA ALA A 153 -1.49 -11.77 13.30
C ALA A 153 -2.94 -11.29 13.25
N ILE A 154 -3.62 -11.32 14.39
CA ILE A 154 -5.03 -10.91 14.50
C ILE A 154 -5.26 -9.91 15.63
N ALA A 155 -6.29 -9.09 15.46
CA ALA A 155 -6.79 -8.18 16.49
C ALA A 155 -8.31 -8.02 16.41
N GLU A 156 -8.93 -7.57 17.50
CA GLU A 156 -10.35 -7.21 17.55
C GLU A 156 -10.61 -5.81 16.97
N THR A 157 -9.59 -4.95 16.90
CA THR A 157 -9.67 -3.59 16.37
C THR A 157 -8.57 -3.35 15.33
N PRO A 158 -8.72 -2.39 14.39
CA PRO A 158 -7.67 -2.09 13.43
C PRO A 158 -6.42 -1.50 14.10
N SER A 159 -6.53 -0.99 15.33
CA SER A 159 -5.42 -0.44 16.12
C SER A 159 -4.65 -1.50 16.91
N GLY A 160 -5.08 -2.76 16.90
CA GLY A 160 -4.48 -3.81 17.71
C GLY A 160 -5.04 -3.85 19.14
N PRO A 161 -4.27 -4.41 20.11
CA PRO A 161 -2.97 -5.06 19.91
C PRO A 161 -3.09 -6.32 19.05
N PHE A 162 -2.10 -6.58 18.18
CA PHE A 162 -2.10 -7.78 17.34
C PHE A 162 -1.40 -8.95 18.02
N LYS A 163 -1.98 -10.15 17.86
CA LYS A 163 -1.41 -11.43 18.32
C LYS A 163 -1.04 -12.30 17.14
N LEU A 164 0.21 -12.77 17.09
CA LEU A 164 0.67 -13.72 16.07
C LEU A 164 -0.12 -15.03 16.15
N ILE A 165 -0.61 -15.52 15.01
CA ILE A 165 -1.34 -16.78 14.89
C ILE A 165 -0.61 -17.77 13.97
N ASN A 166 0.03 -17.26 12.92
CA ASN A 166 0.83 -18.08 12.02
C ASN A 166 2.14 -17.37 11.66
N SER A 167 3.27 -17.98 11.96
CA SER A 167 4.59 -17.43 11.59
C SER A 167 5.03 -17.76 10.16
N ALA A 168 4.30 -18.64 9.47
CA ALA A 168 4.66 -19.16 8.16
C ALA A 168 3.39 -19.57 7.38
N LEU A 169 2.65 -18.57 6.89
CA LEU A 169 1.61 -18.83 5.89
C LEU A 169 2.30 -19.28 4.60
N ASN A 170 2.16 -20.57 4.29
CA ASN A 170 2.72 -21.19 3.10
C ASN A 170 1.75 -21.09 1.92
N VAL A 171 2.28 -20.64 0.79
CA VAL A 171 1.61 -20.62 -0.51
C VAL A 171 2.23 -21.68 -1.42
N SER A 172 1.49 -22.11 -2.44
CA SER A 172 1.78 -23.33 -3.21
C SER A 172 3.07 -23.28 -4.02
N ARG A 173 3.56 -22.08 -4.38
CA ARG A 173 4.78 -21.91 -5.18
C ARG A 173 6.05 -21.72 -4.35
N GLY A 174 5.96 -21.75 -3.01
CA GLY A 174 6.93 -21.07 -2.16
C GLY A 174 6.67 -19.57 -2.22
N GLY A 175 6.94 -18.83 -1.14
CA GLY A 175 6.53 -17.44 -1.06
C GLY A 175 7.41 -16.59 -0.18
N GLY A 176 6.91 -15.41 0.17
CA GLY A 176 7.56 -14.41 1.00
C GLY A 176 8.11 -13.19 0.24
N GLY A 177 7.85 -13.11 -1.07
CA GLY A 177 7.98 -11.86 -1.83
C GLY A 177 6.75 -10.97 -1.65
N ASP A 178 6.71 -9.85 -2.38
CA ASP A 178 5.60 -8.88 -2.35
C ASP A 178 4.23 -9.54 -2.53
N PHE A 179 3.22 -9.08 -1.78
CA PHE A 179 1.87 -9.63 -1.81
C PHE A 179 0.80 -8.59 -1.49
N ASP A 180 -0.45 -8.84 -1.88
CA ASP A 180 -1.62 -8.10 -1.43
C ASP A 180 -2.79 -9.08 -1.19
N VAL A 181 -3.81 -8.63 -0.47
CA VAL A 181 -4.94 -9.45 -0.03
C VAL A 181 -6.25 -8.80 -0.45
N LEU A 182 -7.07 -9.56 -1.16
CA LEU A 182 -8.45 -9.19 -1.45
C LEU A 182 -9.39 -9.99 -0.53
N VAL A 183 -10.29 -9.29 0.14
CA VAL A 183 -11.48 -9.89 0.76
C VAL A 183 -12.66 -9.60 -0.16
N ASP A 184 -13.30 -10.67 -0.64
CA ASP A 184 -14.41 -10.60 -1.58
C ASP A 184 -15.76 -10.45 -0.83
N ASP A 185 -16.80 -10.05 -1.56
CA ASP A 185 -18.13 -9.75 -1.04
C ASP A 185 -18.82 -10.99 -0.42
N ASP A 186 -18.40 -12.19 -0.80
CA ASP A 186 -18.88 -13.46 -0.26
C ASP A 186 -18.13 -13.92 1.01
N GLY A 187 -17.17 -13.12 1.48
CA GLY A 187 -16.34 -13.39 2.65
C GLY A 187 -15.14 -14.29 2.39
N ASN A 188 -14.88 -14.71 1.15
CA ASN A 188 -13.65 -15.40 0.79
C ASN A 188 -12.46 -14.43 0.73
N GLY A 189 -11.30 -14.89 1.17
CA GLY A 189 -10.04 -14.16 1.11
C GLY A 189 -9.14 -14.74 0.04
N TYR A 190 -8.37 -13.88 -0.62
CA TYR A 190 -7.40 -14.26 -1.64
C TYR A 190 -6.10 -13.49 -1.45
N ILE A 191 -4.97 -14.18 -1.58
CA ILE A 191 -3.65 -13.56 -1.59
C ILE A 191 -3.10 -13.58 -3.01
N VAL A 192 -2.72 -12.42 -3.54
CA VAL A 192 -1.83 -12.34 -4.71
C VAL A 192 -0.41 -12.16 -4.21
N TYR A 193 0.54 -12.88 -4.78
CA TYR A 193 1.90 -12.87 -4.28
C TYR A 193 2.95 -13.11 -5.37
N SER A 194 4.16 -12.67 -5.08
CA SER A 194 5.34 -12.88 -5.90
C SER A 194 6.21 -14.03 -5.38
N GLN A 195 6.75 -14.81 -6.33
CA GLN A 195 7.79 -15.80 -6.07
C GLN A 195 8.67 -15.94 -7.31
N ASN A 196 9.99 -15.84 -7.13
CA ASN A 196 10.97 -15.93 -8.24
C ASN A 196 10.58 -15.03 -9.43
N TYR A 197 10.10 -13.82 -9.15
CA TYR A 197 9.63 -12.83 -10.12
C TYR A 197 8.40 -13.20 -10.97
N TYR A 198 7.63 -14.22 -10.57
CA TYR A 198 6.32 -14.54 -11.13
C TYR A 198 5.21 -14.21 -10.12
N MET A 199 4.03 -13.84 -10.63
CA MET A 199 2.84 -13.65 -9.80
C MET A 199 1.97 -14.90 -9.73
N SER A 200 1.29 -15.10 -8.60
CA SER A 200 0.20 -16.06 -8.43
C SER A 200 -0.88 -15.51 -7.51
N VAL A 201 -2.15 -15.91 -7.73
CA VAL A 201 -3.24 -15.73 -6.77
C VAL A 201 -3.58 -17.07 -6.14
N GLU A 202 -3.84 -17.08 -4.83
CA GLU A 202 -4.35 -18.24 -4.09
C GLU A 202 -5.54 -17.88 -3.20
N GLN A 203 -6.52 -18.79 -3.11
CA GLN A 203 -7.61 -18.69 -2.14
C GLN A 203 -7.10 -19.03 -0.74
N LEU A 204 -7.42 -18.18 0.25
CA LEU A 204 -7.14 -18.39 1.66
C LEU A 204 -8.22 -19.23 2.34
N THR A 205 -7.90 -19.85 3.47
CA THR A 205 -8.87 -20.51 4.36
C THR A 205 -9.89 -19.50 4.90
N PRO A 206 -11.09 -19.92 5.37
CA PRO A 206 -12.11 -18.97 5.84
C PRO A 206 -11.67 -18.01 6.96
N ASP A 207 -10.64 -18.36 7.73
CA ASP A 207 -10.02 -17.53 8.76
C ASP A 207 -8.89 -16.61 8.24
N PHE A 208 -8.45 -16.80 7.00
CA PHE A 208 -7.34 -16.14 6.31
C PHE A 208 -5.95 -16.48 6.85
N TYR A 209 -5.81 -17.53 7.67
CA TYR A 209 -4.53 -17.87 8.31
C TYR A 209 -3.62 -18.76 7.44
N TYR A 210 -4.20 -19.42 6.43
CA TYR A 210 -3.52 -20.36 5.55
C TYR A 210 -3.98 -20.21 4.10
N SER A 211 -3.18 -20.71 3.17
CA SER A 211 -3.64 -20.95 1.79
C SER A 211 -4.41 -22.27 1.70
N THR A 212 -5.42 -22.32 0.83
CA THR A 212 -6.09 -23.56 0.41
C THR A 212 -5.37 -24.27 -0.73
N GLY A 213 -4.40 -23.60 -1.37
CA GLY A 213 -3.67 -24.08 -2.54
C GLY A 213 -4.42 -24.00 -3.87
N LYS A 214 -5.69 -23.56 -3.88
CA LYS A 214 -6.41 -23.27 -5.12
C LYS A 214 -5.85 -21.98 -5.71
N SER A 215 -5.23 -22.09 -6.89
CA SER A 215 -4.37 -21.03 -7.42
C SER A 215 -4.59 -20.72 -8.90
N TYR A 216 -4.21 -19.51 -9.31
CA TYR A 216 -3.93 -19.14 -10.69
C TYR A 216 -2.53 -18.51 -10.79
N MET A 217 -1.80 -18.77 -11.88
CA MET A 217 -0.47 -18.24 -12.11
C MET A 217 -0.45 -17.36 -13.36
N PHE A 218 0.20 -16.21 -13.24
CA PHE A 218 0.38 -15.27 -14.35
C PHE A 218 1.55 -15.69 -15.23
N LYS A 219 1.55 -15.24 -16.48
CA LYS A 219 2.57 -15.59 -17.48
C LYS A 219 3.75 -14.61 -17.47
N GLU A 220 3.53 -13.40 -16.96
CA GLU A 220 4.52 -12.34 -16.89
C GLU A 220 5.65 -12.71 -15.93
N TYR A 221 6.88 -12.44 -16.38
CA TYR A 221 8.12 -12.67 -15.63
C TYR A 221 8.78 -11.33 -15.33
N PHE A 222 9.59 -11.30 -14.27
CA PHE A 222 10.29 -10.10 -13.81
C PHE A 222 9.33 -9.01 -13.33
N VAL A 223 8.32 -9.42 -12.57
CA VAL A 223 7.27 -8.55 -12.02
C VAL A 223 7.20 -8.65 -10.50
N GLU A 224 6.71 -7.61 -9.83
CA GLU A 224 6.56 -7.52 -8.38
C GLU A 224 5.49 -6.51 -7.94
N ALA A 225 5.41 -6.28 -6.62
CA ALA A 225 4.53 -5.33 -5.96
C ALA A 225 3.05 -5.46 -6.34
N PRO A 226 2.41 -6.66 -6.26
CA PRO A 226 1.06 -6.82 -6.78
C PRO A 226 0.00 -6.10 -5.94
N ILE A 227 -1.04 -5.54 -6.56
CA ILE A 227 -2.25 -5.02 -5.91
C ILE A 227 -3.43 -5.88 -6.35
N PHE A 228 -4.35 -6.19 -5.43
CA PHE A 228 -5.55 -6.97 -5.72
C PHE A 228 -6.82 -6.23 -5.30
N MET A 229 -7.63 -5.84 -6.28
CA MET A 229 -8.89 -5.16 -6.02
C MET A 229 -10.05 -5.73 -6.85
N LYS A 230 -11.26 -5.45 -6.40
CA LYS A 230 -12.50 -5.72 -7.14
C LYS A 230 -13.27 -4.42 -7.34
N LYS A 231 -13.84 -4.24 -8.53
CA LYS A 231 -14.76 -3.15 -8.87
C LYS A 231 -15.80 -3.67 -9.87
N ASN A 232 -17.09 -3.45 -9.58
CA ASN A 232 -18.21 -3.84 -10.46
C ASN A 232 -18.15 -5.30 -10.95
N ASN A 233 -17.87 -6.25 -10.04
CA ASN A 233 -17.67 -7.68 -10.32
C ASN A 233 -16.49 -8.05 -11.24
N ILE A 234 -15.62 -7.10 -11.54
CA ILE A 234 -14.35 -7.33 -12.22
C ILE A 234 -13.25 -7.36 -11.16
N TYR A 235 -12.43 -8.41 -11.19
CA TYR A 235 -11.23 -8.55 -10.40
C TYR A 235 -10.06 -7.96 -11.18
N TYR A 236 -9.31 -7.08 -10.53
CA TYR A 236 -8.12 -6.45 -11.07
C TYR A 236 -6.92 -6.88 -10.25
N VAL A 237 -5.91 -7.39 -10.92
CA VAL A 237 -4.59 -7.60 -10.36
C VAL A 237 -3.64 -6.68 -11.10
N LEU A 238 -2.98 -5.79 -10.37
CA LEU A 238 -1.99 -4.88 -10.92
C LEU A 238 -0.62 -5.34 -10.43
N PHE A 239 0.42 -5.29 -11.26
CA PHE A 239 1.82 -5.49 -10.85
C PHE A 239 2.75 -4.77 -11.83
N GLY A 240 3.92 -4.37 -11.34
CA GLY A 240 4.91 -3.66 -12.13
C GLY A 240 6.11 -4.54 -12.46
N TRP A 241 6.91 -4.14 -13.44
CA TRP A 241 8.25 -4.71 -13.64
C TRP A 241 9.10 -4.52 -12.39
N CYS A 242 9.89 -5.55 -12.05
CA CYS A 242 10.74 -5.57 -10.86
C CYS A 242 11.71 -4.37 -10.85
N CYS A 243 11.75 -3.71 -9.70
CA CYS A 243 12.33 -2.41 -9.46
C CYS A 243 12.58 -2.20 -7.95
N CYS A 244 13.33 -3.13 -7.35
CA CYS A 244 13.55 -3.17 -5.90
C CYS A 244 14.20 -1.88 -5.39
N TYR A 245 13.45 -1.12 -4.59
CA TYR A 245 13.79 0.23 -4.11
C TYR A 245 14.36 1.17 -5.19
N CYS A 246 13.94 1.01 -6.43
CA CYS A 246 14.54 1.75 -7.52
C CYS A 246 14.10 3.22 -7.53
N MET A 247 15.00 4.12 -7.91
CA MET A 247 14.70 5.54 -8.00
C MET A 247 13.70 5.86 -9.12
N GLN A 248 13.77 5.13 -10.24
CA GLN A 248 12.96 5.40 -11.42
C GLN A 248 11.50 4.97 -11.28
N GLY A 249 11.14 4.21 -10.24
CA GLY A 249 9.81 3.60 -10.10
C GLY A 249 9.53 2.47 -11.10
N SER A 250 8.39 1.80 -10.93
CA SER A 250 7.99 0.68 -11.78
C SER A 250 6.95 1.09 -12.83
N GLY A 251 6.70 0.17 -13.75
CA GLY A 251 5.49 0.16 -14.54
C GLY A 251 4.28 -0.34 -13.75
N VAL A 252 3.12 -0.39 -14.40
CA VAL A 252 1.86 -0.91 -13.87
C VAL A 252 1.12 -1.65 -14.98
N LEU A 253 1.22 -2.98 -14.99
CA LEU A 253 0.41 -3.86 -15.82
C LEU A 253 -0.92 -4.11 -15.12
N VAL A 254 -2.00 -4.23 -15.90
CA VAL A 254 -3.35 -4.51 -15.37
C VAL A 254 -3.86 -5.81 -15.95
N HIS A 255 -4.25 -6.73 -15.08
CA HIS A 255 -4.88 -7.98 -15.46
C HIS A 255 -6.29 -8.03 -14.89
N THR A 256 -7.27 -8.40 -15.73
CA THR A 256 -8.67 -8.47 -15.32
C THR A 256 -9.26 -9.87 -15.46
N SER A 257 -10.20 -10.21 -14.59
CA SER A 257 -11.01 -11.42 -14.67
C SER A 257 -12.40 -11.21 -14.06
N ASN A 258 -13.33 -12.10 -14.39
CA ASN A 258 -14.64 -12.20 -13.72
C ASN A 258 -14.62 -13.24 -12.57
N ASN A 259 -13.46 -13.84 -12.29
CA ASN A 259 -13.26 -14.82 -11.23
C ASN A 259 -11.95 -14.49 -10.48
N PRO A 260 -11.92 -14.49 -9.14
CA PRO A 260 -10.71 -14.17 -8.37
C PRO A 260 -9.57 -15.16 -8.57
N LEU A 261 -9.84 -16.36 -9.09
CA LEU A 261 -8.85 -17.36 -9.48
C LEU A 261 -8.68 -17.47 -11.00
N GLY A 262 -9.04 -16.41 -11.73
CA GLY A 262 -8.83 -16.32 -13.17
C GLY A 262 -9.75 -17.22 -14.02
N PRO A 263 -9.42 -17.40 -15.32
CA PRO A 263 -8.22 -16.89 -15.97
C PRO A 263 -8.21 -15.36 -16.06
N TYR A 264 -7.02 -14.77 -15.96
CA TYR A 264 -6.82 -13.34 -16.10
C TYR A 264 -6.38 -12.98 -17.52
N THR A 265 -6.84 -11.83 -17.98
CA THR A 265 -6.47 -11.25 -19.27
C THR A 265 -5.73 -9.95 -19.04
N LEU A 266 -4.54 -9.82 -19.64
CA LEU A 266 -3.82 -8.55 -19.66
C LEU A 266 -4.66 -7.52 -20.42
N GLN A 267 -4.85 -6.35 -19.81
CA GLN A 267 -5.52 -5.23 -20.43
C GLN A 267 -4.78 -4.81 -21.71
N ALA A 268 -5.53 -4.44 -22.76
CA ALA A 268 -4.95 -4.10 -24.05
C ALA A 268 -4.15 -2.79 -24.08
N GLU A 269 -4.44 -1.87 -23.16
CA GLU A 269 -3.62 -0.66 -22.99
C GLU A 269 -2.21 -1.04 -22.56
N ASP A 270 -1.22 -0.36 -23.13
CA ASP A 270 0.17 -0.46 -22.70
C ASP A 270 0.31 -0.11 -21.20
N ASP A 271 1.36 -0.61 -20.56
CA ASP A 271 1.75 -0.33 -19.16
C ASP A 271 1.35 1.07 -18.67
N LEU A 272 0.51 1.15 -17.62
CA LEU A 272 -0.16 2.40 -17.25
C LEU A 272 0.79 3.53 -16.86
N ALA A 273 1.98 3.17 -16.35
CA ALA A 273 2.93 4.11 -15.79
C ALA A 273 4.16 4.32 -16.67
N CYS A 274 4.41 3.46 -17.67
CA CYS A 274 5.56 3.63 -18.56
C CYS A 274 5.26 4.55 -19.76
N VAL A 275 6.15 5.53 -19.96
CA VAL A 275 6.14 6.47 -21.09
C VAL A 275 7.52 6.54 -21.75
N THR A 276 7.61 7.05 -22.98
CA THR A 276 8.91 7.26 -23.64
C THR A 276 9.66 8.43 -22.99
N LYS A 277 11.00 8.35 -22.90
CA LYS A 277 11.85 9.39 -22.29
C LYS A 277 11.77 10.75 -23.00
N SER A 278 11.30 10.78 -24.25
CA SER A 278 11.04 12.00 -25.02
C SER A 278 9.66 12.62 -24.74
N ASP A 279 8.82 12.00 -23.90
CA ASP A 279 7.50 12.49 -23.58
C ASP A 279 7.59 13.80 -22.77
N ASN A 280 6.90 14.84 -23.23
CA ASN A 280 6.92 16.17 -22.61
C ASN A 280 6.36 16.16 -21.17
N SER A 281 5.54 15.16 -20.81
CA SER A 281 4.98 15.01 -19.46
C SER A 281 6.05 14.75 -18.38
N ILE A 282 7.24 14.27 -18.77
CA ILE A 282 8.35 13.97 -17.85
C ILE A 282 8.98 15.24 -17.26
N THR A 283 8.94 16.37 -18.00
CA THR A 283 9.66 17.61 -17.65
C THR A 283 9.12 18.34 -16.41
N LYS A 284 7.93 17.98 -15.91
CA LYS A 284 7.32 18.61 -14.73
C LYS A 284 7.85 18.08 -13.40
N VAL A 285 8.53 16.93 -13.38
CA VAL A 285 9.02 16.31 -12.13
C VAL A 285 10.38 16.90 -11.74
N GLN A 286 10.40 18.18 -11.33
CA GLN A 286 11.61 18.79 -10.76
C GLN A 286 11.84 18.29 -9.35
N LEU A 287 12.61 17.21 -9.23
CA LEU A 287 13.12 16.77 -7.94
C LEU A 287 14.34 17.62 -7.56
N LYS A 288 14.16 18.52 -6.61
CA LYS A 288 15.29 19.16 -5.93
C LYS A 288 15.96 18.09 -5.06
N SER A 289 17.23 17.82 -5.35
CA SER A 289 18.15 16.87 -4.69
C SER A 289 17.65 15.42 -4.55
N VAL A 290 17.93 14.60 -5.56
CA VAL A 290 17.81 13.13 -5.49
C VAL A 290 19.19 12.54 -5.65
N ASN A 291 19.60 11.68 -4.72
CA ASN A 291 20.89 11.00 -4.77
C ASN A 291 20.80 9.60 -5.42
N GLY A 292 19.58 9.09 -5.62
CA GLY A 292 19.34 7.85 -6.34
C GLY A 292 19.82 7.89 -7.79
N LEU A 293 20.13 6.72 -8.35
CA LEU A 293 20.45 6.55 -9.75
C LEU A 293 19.53 5.48 -10.35
N PRO A 294 19.05 5.66 -11.60
CA PRO A 294 18.28 4.63 -12.26
C PRO A 294 19.08 3.35 -12.44
N THR A 295 18.50 2.21 -12.07
CA THR A 295 19.10 0.90 -12.38
C THR A 295 18.70 0.47 -13.80
N PRO A 296 19.66 0.13 -14.68
CA PRO A 296 19.35 -0.43 -15.99
C PRO A 296 18.55 -1.74 -15.91
N ASN A 297 17.70 -1.98 -16.90
CA ASN A 297 16.92 -3.21 -17.04
C ASN A 297 15.98 -3.50 -15.84
N GLN A 298 15.43 -2.46 -15.22
CA GLN A 298 14.43 -2.57 -14.16
C GLN A 298 13.29 -1.58 -14.38
N GLY A 299 12.15 -1.84 -13.74
CA GLY A 299 10.97 -1.00 -13.90
C GLY A 299 10.60 -0.83 -15.37
N CYS A 300 10.25 0.38 -15.77
CA CYS A 300 9.94 0.69 -17.17
C CYS A 300 11.11 0.48 -18.14
N GLU A 301 12.36 0.36 -17.67
CA GLU A 301 13.52 0.14 -18.54
C GLU A 301 13.77 -1.35 -18.87
N PHE A 302 13.04 -2.29 -18.26
CA PHE A 302 13.30 -3.73 -18.38
C PHE A 302 13.28 -4.25 -19.82
N HIS A 303 12.32 -3.80 -20.63
CA HIS A 303 12.19 -4.21 -22.04
C HIS A 303 12.59 -3.12 -23.03
N ASN A 304 12.63 -1.86 -22.61
CA ASN A 304 12.90 -0.74 -23.49
C ASN A 304 13.66 0.35 -22.71
N ILE A 305 14.95 0.49 -23.00
CA ILE A 305 15.81 1.49 -22.34
C ILE A 305 15.35 2.94 -22.58
N ASN A 306 14.47 3.17 -23.58
CA ASN A 306 13.92 4.47 -23.91
C ASN A 306 12.62 4.80 -23.17
N THR A 307 12.15 3.95 -22.24
CA THR A 307 10.97 4.22 -21.41
C THR A 307 11.33 4.52 -19.96
N THR A 308 10.42 5.18 -19.23
CA THR A 308 10.59 5.54 -17.81
C THR A 308 9.21 5.61 -17.14
N SER A 309 9.17 5.51 -15.81
CA SER A 309 7.91 5.65 -15.06
C SER A 309 7.53 7.12 -14.97
N ILE A 310 6.30 7.46 -15.38
CA ILE A 310 5.75 8.81 -15.25
C ILE A 310 5.47 9.18 -13.79
N VAL A 311 5.16 8.19 -12.95
CA VAL A 311 4.83 8.37 -11.53
C VAL A 311 6.04 8.23 -10.60
N ARG A 312 7.17 7.71 -11.10
CA ARG A 312 8.44 7.51 -10.36
C ARG A 312 8.25 6.88 -8.98
N SER A 313 7.33 5.93 -8.90
CA SER A 313 6.98 5.21 -7.69
C SER A 313 6.78 3.74 -8.00
N GLN A 314 6.94 2.91 -6.98
CA GLN A 314 6.54 1.51 -7.01
C GLN A 314 5.24 1.37 -6.24
N GLN A 315 4.28 0.67 -6.81
CA GLN A 315 2.95 0.57 -6.22
C GLN A 315 2.95 -0.20 -4.89
N ASN A 316 2.05 0.16 -3.98
CA ASN A 316 1.87 -0.57 -2.73
C ASN A 316 0.39 -0.91 -2.45
N TYR A 317 -0.56 -0.02 -2.76
CA TYR A 317 -1.96 -0.23 -2.42
C TYR A 317 -2.95 0.61 -3.25
N ILE A 318 -4.25 0.36 -3.05
CA ILE A 318 -5.37 1.18 -3.56
C ILE A 318 -6.27 1.60 -2.41
N ILE A 319 -6.32 2.91 -2.12
CA ILE A 319 -7.28 3.47 -1.17
C ILE A 319 -8.65 3.57 -1.84
N LYS A 320 -9.69 3.04 -1.20
CA LYS A 320 -11.07 3.29 -1.59
C LYS A 320 -11.61 4.47 -0.79
N VAL A 321 -11.91 5.57 -1.45
CA VAL A 321 -12.46 6.79 -0.84
C VAL A 321 -13.88 6.96 -1.35
N THR A 322 -14.87 6.71 -0.48
CA THR A 322 -16.29 6.79 -0.84
C THR A 322 -16.88 8.07 -0.27
N ASN A 323 -17.31 8.97 -1.15
CA ASN A 323 -17.88 10.24 -0.74
C ASN A 323 -19.32 10.11 -0.20
N SER A 324 -19.90 11.22 0.23
CA SER A 324 -21.27 11.27 0.75
C SER A 324 -22.37 10.86 -0.25
N THR A 325 -22.10 10.90 -1.56
CA THR A 325 -23.04 10.44 -2.60
C THR A 325 -22.91 8.93 -2.87
N GLY A 326 -22.00 8.24 -2.20
CA GLY A 326 -21.70 6.82 -2.44
C GLY A 326 -20.80 6.55 -3.63
N TYR A 327 -20.22 7.59 -4.24
CA TYR A 327 -19.24 7.43 -5.31
C TYR A 327 -17.87 7.12 -4.71
N THR A 328 -17.27 6.01 -5.16
CA THR A 328 -15.94 5.58 -4.72
C THR A 328 -14.86 5.98 -5.71
N THR A 329 -13.95 6.83 -5.27
CA THR A 329 -12.66 7.07 -5.94
C THR A 329 -11.66 6.00 -5.50
N TYR A 330 -10.95 5.42 -6.46
CA TYR A 330 -9.87 4.46 -6.22
C TYR A 330 -8.54 5.19 -6.37
N VAL A 331 -7.81 5.36 -5.29
CA VAL A 331 -6.54 6.11 -5.26
C VAL A 331 -5.40 5.11 -5.24
N TRP A 332 -4.63 5.06 -6.33
CA TRP A 332 -3.38 4.30 -6.39
C TRP A 332 -2.33 4.98 -5.54
N THR A 333 -1.60 4.19 -4.77
CA THR A 333 -0.50 4.66 -3.93
C THR A 333 0.77 3.88 -4.24
N GLY A 334 1.90 4.57 -4.14
CA GLY A 334 3.21 3.98 -4.29
C GLY A 334 4.29 4.76 -3.56
N ASP A 335 5.38 4.07 -3.25
CA ASP A 335 6.54 4.63 -2.59
C ASP A 335 7.54 5.14 -3.62
N ARG A 336 8.12 6.31 -3.34
CA ARG A 336 9.14 6.96 -4.17
C ARG A 336 10.51 6.67 -3.59
N TRP A 337 10.92 5.42 -3.75
CA TRP A 337 12.21 4.94 -3.26
C TRP A 337 13.38 5.74 -3.80
N GLN A 338 14.44 5.87 -2.99
CA GLN A 338 15.69 6.60 -3.24
C GLN A 338 15.48 8.10 -3.55
N GLN A 339 14.32 8.66 -3.20
CA GLN A 339 13.94 10.04 -3.48
C GLN A 339 13.73 10.88 -2.22
N ALA A 340 14.18 10.42 -1.06
CA ALA A 340 14.24 11.22 0.16
C ALA A 340 15.13 12.47 -0.07
N PRO A 341 14.64 13.69 0.14
CA PRO A 341 15.43 14.91 -0.09
C PRO A 341 16.68 15.03 0.80
N ASP A 342 16.65 14.40 1.97
CA ASP A 342 17.71 14.37 2.97
C ASP A 342 18.45 13.03 3.05
N GLY A 343 18.12 12.09 2.16
CA GLY A 343 18.72 10.75 2.13
C GLY A 343 18.23 9.81 3.24
N ILE A 344 17.29 10.20 4.09
CA ILE A 344 16.78 9.34 5.16
C ILE A 344 15.71 8.39 4.61
N LYS A 345 15.89 7.07 4.81
CA LYS A 345 14.97 6.04 4.30
C LYS A 345 13.52 6.26 4.75
N GLY A 346 13.31 6.54 6.04
CA GLY A 346 11.97 6.81 6.58
C GLY A 346 11.30 8.08 6.03
N HIS A 347 12.05 8.95 5.34
CA HIS A 347 11.54 10.19 4.72
C HIS A 347 11.32 10.06 3.21
N GLU A 348 11.43 8.85 2.65
CA GLU A 348 11.11 8.63 1.24
C GLU A 348 9.66 9.03 0.94
N PRO A 349 9.41 9.83 -0.12
CA PRO A 349 8.07 10.33 -0.37
C PRO A 349 7.11 9.24 -0.83
N GLN A 350 5.81 9.52 -0.73
CA GLN A 350 4.76 8.72 -1.36
C GLN A 350 4.20 9.45 -2.59
N TYR A 351 3.69 8.71 -3.56
CA TYR A 351 2.93 9.24 -4.70
C TYR A 351 1.53 8.64 -4.73
N TRP A 352 0.51 9.50 -4.75
CA TRP A 352 -0.89 9.10 -4.80
C TRP A 352 -1.55 9.66 -6.05
N THR A 353 -2.42 8.90 -6.71
CA THR A 353 -3.19 9.39 -7.86
C THR A 353 -4.52 8.67 -8.00
N PRO A 354 -5.62 9.35 -8.36
CA PRO A 354 -6.87 8.66 -8.66
C PRO A 354 -6.74 7.86 -9.95
N LEU A 355 -7.20 6.61 -9.93
CA LEU A 355 -7.33 5.80 -11.14
C LEU A 355 -8.53 6.26 -11.96
N ASN A 356 -8.31 6.46 -13.26
CA ASN A 356 -9.38 6.75 -14.21
C ASN A 356 -9.91 5.45 -14.83
N PHE A 357 -11.20 5.15 -14.66
CA PHE A 357 -11.84 3.97 -15.27
C PHE A 357 -12.72 4.40 -16.44
N TYR A 358 -12.52 3.77 -17.59
CA TYR A 358 -13.46 3.86 -18.70
C TYR A 358 -14.73 3.03 -18.43
N GLU A 359 -15.78 3.27 -19.20
CA GLU A 359 -17.08 2.60 -19.02
C GLU A 359 -16.99 1.07 -19.12
N ASN A 360 -16.08 0.56 -19.94
CA ASN A 360 -15.83 -0.88 -20.11
C ASN A 360 -15.00 -1.51 -18.98
N GLY A 361 -14.60 -0.74 -17.98
CA GLY A 361 -13.79 -1.19 -16.85
C GLY A 361 -12.28 -1.13 -17.07
N THR A 362 -11.79 -0.75 -18.26
CA THR A 362 -10.37 -0.49 -18.52
C THR A 362 -9.87 0.68 -17.66
N ILE A 363 -8.69 0.53 -17.07
CA ILE A 363 -8.00 1.61 -16.34
C ILE A 363 -7.15 2.40 -17.34
N GLY A 364 -7.34 3.72 -17.39
CA GLY A 364 -6.57 4.61 -18.27
C GLY A 364 -5.13 4.83 -17.80
N LYS A 365 -4.30 5.33 -18.72
CA LYS A 365 -2.91 5.71 -18.46
C LYS A 365 -2.81 6.68 -17.27
N MET A 366 -1.77 6.47 -16.46
CA MET A 366 -1.45 7.38 -15.36
C MET A 366 -0.82 8.67 -15.89
N GLN A 367 -1.06 9.75 -15.16
CA GLN A 367 -0.42 11.03 -15.38
C GLN A 367 0.19 11.51 -14.06
N TRP A 368 1.28 12.27 -14.16
CA TRP A 368 1.83 12.98 -13.01
C TRP A 368 0.89 14.11 -12.59
N LEU A 369 0.50 14.09 -11.32
CA LEU A 369 -0.27 15.15 -10.68
C LEU A 369 0.54 15.68 -9.49
N ASP A 370 0.91 16.97 -9.53
CA ASP A 370 1.52 17.64 -8.38
C ASP A 370 0.56 17.62 -7.18
N GLU A 371 -0.73 17.81 -7.44
CA GLU A 371 -1.80 17.71 -6.46
C GLU A 371 -3.13 17.34 -7.10
N PHE A 372 -4.06 16.83 -6.29
CA PHE A 372 -5.45 16.58 -6.67
C PHE A 372 -6.37 16.69 -5.45
N ILE A 373 -7.67 16.89 -5.72
CA ILE A 373 -8.70 17.01 -4.68
C ILE A 373 -9.43 15.68 -4.52
N LEU A 374 -9.52 15.20 -3.28
CA LEU A 374 -10.40 14.11 -2.86
C LEU A 374 -11.61 14.66 -2.12
N ASN A 375 -12.77 14.04 -2.36
CA ASN A 375 -13.96 14.25 -1.54
C ASN A 375 -14.04 13.10 -0.55
N VAL A 376 -13.70 13.37 0.71
CA VAL A 376 -13.65 12.38 1.80
C VAL A 376 -14.90 12.45 2.66
#